data_AF-A0A926W2Z3-F1
#
_entry.id   AF-A0A926W2Z3-F1
#
_cell.length_a   1.000
_cell.length_b   1.000
_cell.length_c   1.000
_cell.angle_alpha   90.00
_cell.angle_beta   90.00
_cell.angle_gamma   90.00
#
_symmetry.space_group_name_H-M   'P 1'
#
loop_
_entity.id
_entity.type
_entity.pdbx_description
1 polymer ?
#
loop_
_entity_poly.entity_id
_entity_poly.type
_entity_poly.pdbx_seq_one_letter_code
_entity_poly.pdbx_strand_id
1 'polypeptide(L)' 'MTSRVSLLVEIPEELNEALQVYLDTCSTWSQHRVFCAALSLFLMQNGQNDRQVNRIYLDALFDYVA' A
#
# COMPACT_ATOMS: atom_id res chain seq x y z
N MET A 1 -1.94 8.47 19.20
CA MET A 1 -1.98 6.99 19.29
C MET A 1 -2.24 6.44 17.91
N THR A 2 -1.29 5.71 17.33
CA THR A 2 -1.45 5.06 16.01
C THR A 2 -2.01 3.66 16.25
N SER A 3 -3.35 3.54 16.26
CA SER A 3 -4.00 2.24 16.29
C SER A 3 -3.81 1.57 14.94
N ARG A 4 -2.96 0.54 14.87
CA ARG A 4 -2.80 -0.29 13.67
C ARG A 4 -3.97 -1.27 13.62
N VAL A 5 -4.80 -1.16 12.59
CA VAL A 5 -5.90 -2.09 12.34
C VAL A 5 -5.42 -3.13 11.33
N SER A 6 -5.49 -4.40 11.69
CA SER A 6 -5.24 -5.50 10.74
C SER A 6 -6.42 -5.60 9.77
N LEU A 7 -6.10 -5.64 8.48
CA LEU A 7 -7.08 -5.80 7.41
C LEU A 7 -7.02 -7.23 6.88
N LEU A 8 -8.14 -7.94 6.94
CA LEU A 8 -8.34 -9.22 6.25
C LEU A 8 -9.45 -9.00 5.22
N VAL A 9 -9.15 -9.22 3.95
CA VAL A 9 -10.10 -9.07 2.86
C VAL A 9 -9.81 -10.11 1.79
N GLU A 10 -10.87 -10.67 1.21
CA GLU A 10 -10.77 -11.51 0.03
C GLU A 10 -10.57 -10.62 -1.20
N ILE A 11 -9.63 -10.99 -2.06
CA ILE A 11 -9.37 -10.29 -3.33
C ILE A 11 -9.61 -11.25 -4.50
N PRO A 12 -10.01 -10.74 -5.67
CA PRO A 12 -10.13 -11.55 -6.87
C PRO A 12 -8.81 -12.28 -7.20
N GLU A 13 -8.91 -13.51 -7.70
CA GLU A 13 -7.76 -14.35 -8.04
C GLU A 13 -6.84 -13.67 -9.06
N GLU A 14 -7.39 -13.08 -10.11
CA GLU A 14 -6.65 -12.33 -11.13
C GLU A 14 -5.79 -11.18 -10.54
N LEU A 15 -6.32 -10.49 -9.52
CA LEU A 15 -5.59 -9.43 -8.83
C LEU A 15 -4.49 -10.01 -7.92
N ASN A 16 -4.76 -11.15 -7.28
CA ASN A 16 -3.77 -11.87 -6.48
C ASN A 16 -2.59 -12.32 -7.34
N GLU A 17 -2.85 -12.94 -8.49
CA GLU A 17 -1.82 -13.38 -9.44
C GLU A 17 -0.96 -12.20 -9.93
N ALA A 18 -1.60 -11.10 -10.34
CA ALA A 18 -0.89 -9.89 -10.78
C ALA A 18 0.00 -9.30 -9.66
N LEU A 19 -0.48 -9.33 -8.41
CA LEU A 19 0.28 -8.89 -7.25
C LEU A 19 1.47 -9.81 -6.96
N GLN A 20 1.31 -11.13 -7.07
CA GLN A 20 2.42 -12.08 -6.91
C GLN A 20 3.51 -11.85 -7.94
N VAL A 21 3.15 -11.72 -9.23
CA VAL A 21 4.11 -11.44 -10.31
C VAL A 21 4.88 -10.15 -10.06
N TYR A 22 4.20 -9.10 -9.57
CA TYR A 22 4.85 -7.85 -9.20
C TYR A 22 5.85 -8.02 -8.05
N LEU A 23 5.47 -8.75 -6.99
CA LEU A 23 6.33 -9.02 -5.84
C LEU A 23 7.55 -9.88 -6.20
N ASP A 24 7.37 -10.86 -7.08
CA ASP A 24 8.47 -11.71 -7.58
C ASP A 24 9.51 -10.89 -8.35
N THR A 25 9.07 -9.85 -9.04
CA THR A 25 9.95 -8.93 -9.79
C THR A 25 10.62 -7.90 -8.86
N CYS A 26 10.00 -7.58 -7.73
CA CYS A 26 10.43 -6.53 -6.82
C CYS A 26 10.69 -7.09 -5.41
N SER A 27 11.86 -7.72 -5.23
CA SER A 27 12.24 -8.45 -4.02
C SER A 27 12.28 -7.64 -2.71
N THR A 28 12.26 -6.31 -2.79
CA THR A 28 12.22 -5.41 -1.63
C THR A 28 10.80 -5.07 -1.18
N TRP A 29 9.78 -5.37 -1.99
CA TRP A 29 8.40 -5.03 -1.69
C TRP A 29 7.69 -6.18 -1.00
N SER A 30 6.84 -5.84 -0.02
CA SER A 30 5.92 -6.79 0.62
C SER A 30 4.50 -6.52 0.15
N GLN A 31 3.64 -7.54 0.23
CA GLN A 31 2.21 -7.40 -0.05
C GLN A 31 1.58 -6.23 0.74
N HIS A 32 1.93 -6.09 2.03
CA HIS A 32 1.46 -4.97 2.86
C HIS A 32 1.89 -3.60 2.31
N ARG A 33 3.15 -3.47 1.88
CA ARG A 33 3.70 -2.24 1.29
C ARG A 33 2.96 -1.85 0.01
N VAL A 34 2.68 -2.82 -0.86
CA VAL A 34 1.90 -2.63 -2.09
C VAL A 34 0.49 -2.13 -1.77
N PHE A 35 -0.20 -2.76 -0.82
CA PHE A 35 -1.54 -2.33 -0.41
C PHE A 35 -1.55 -0.94 0.20
N CYS A 36 -0.57 -0.61 1.07
CA CYS A 36 -0.45 0.74 1.61
C CYS A 36 -0.23 1.78 0.52
N ALA A 37 0.66 1.53 -0.44
CA ALA A 37 0.90 2.42 -1.57
C ALA A 37 -0.35 2.58 -2.46
N ALA A 38 -1.03 1.48 -2.81
CA ALA A 38 -2.21 1.51 -3.66
C ALA A 38 -3.39 2.22 -3.00
N LEU A 39 -3.69 1.92 -1.73
CA LEU A 39 -4.79 2.54 -0.99
C LEU A 39 -4.55 4.02 -0.74
N SER A 40 -3.34 4.40 -0.32
CA SER A 40 -3.00 5.80 -0.08
C SER A 40 -3.06 6.62 -1.37
N LEU A 41 -2.52 6.10 -2.48
CA LEU A 41 -2.64 6.74 -3.79
C LEU A 41 -4.08 6.89 -4.25
N PHE A 42 -4.91 5.84 -4.09
CA PHE A 42 -6.32 5.90 -4.44
C PHE A 42 -7.04 6.99 -3.65
N LEU A 43 -6.81 7.08 -2.34
CA LEU A 43 -7.42 8.12 -1.50
C LEU A 43 -6.97 9.53 -1.93
N MET A 44 -5.69 9.72 -2.23
CA MET A 44 -5.15 10.99 -2.72
C MET A 44 -5.79 11.41 -4.05
N GLN A 45 -5.90 10.47 -5.00
CA GLN A 45 -6.54 10.71 -6.30
C GLN A 45 -8.03 11.07 -6.17
N ASN A 46 -8.71 10.55 -5.15
CA ASN A 46 -10.11 10.86 -4.84
C ASN A 46 -10.29 12.12 -3.96
N GLY A 47 -9.27 12.98 -3.88
CA GLY A 47 -9.38 14.28 -3.21
C GLY A 47 -9.19 14.25 -1.68
N GLN A 48 -8.81 13.10 -1.10
CA GLN A 48 -8.42 13.04 0.31
C GLN A 48 -7.00 13.58 0.48
N ASN A 49 -6.88 14.90 0.59
CA ASN A 49 -5.61 15.63 0.79
C ASN A 49 -5.16 15.64 2.27
N ASP A 50 -5.36 14.54 2.99
CA ASP A 50 -4.84 14.41 4.36
C ASP A 50 -3.32 14.18 4.30
N ARG A 51 -2.56 14.98 5.06
CA ARG A 51 -1.11 14.83 5.20
C ARG A 51 -0.71 13.43 5.68
N GLN A 52 -1.55 12.76 6.47
CA GLN A 52 -1.30 11.40 6.92
C GLN A 52 -1.32 10.41 5.76
N VAL A 53 -2.27 10.54 4.84
CA VAL A 53 -2.39 9.67 3.65
C VAL A 53 -1.18 9.88 2.74
N ASN A 54 -0.80 11.14 2.49
CA ASN A 54 0.40 11.48 1.72
C ASN A 54 1.66 10.88 2.35
N ARG A 55 1.77 10.91 3.68
CA ARG A 55 2.91 10.33 4.40
C ARG A 55 2.96 8.81 4.23
N ILE A 56 1.83 8.11 4.39
CA ILE A 56 1.77 6.66 4.19
C ILE A 56 2.18 6.27 2.76
N TYR A 57 1.75 7.04 1.76
CA TYR A 57 2.15 6.83 0.37
C TYR A 57 3.67 6.96 0.17
N LEU A 58 4.25 8.04 0.70
CA LEU A 58 5.70 8.30 0.60
C LEU A 58 6.52 7.27 1.38
N ASP A 59 6.09 6.92 2.60
CA ASP A 59 6.75 5.90 3.43
C ASP A 59 6.73 4.54 2.71
N ALA A 60 5.60 4.18 2.08
CA ALA A 60 5.45 2.93 1.34
C ALA A 60 6.25 2.89 0.03
N LEU A 61 6.56 4.03 -0.59
CA LEU A 61 7.38 4.09 -1.80
C LEU A 61 8.88 4.09 -1.49
N PHE A 62 9.30 4.97 -0.59
CA PHE A 62 10.71 5.30 -0.39
C PHE A 62 11.37 4.56 0.77
N ASP A 63 10.62 3.69 1.48
CA ASP A 63 11.13 3.01 2.68
C ASP A 63 11.67 4.03 3.68
N TYR A 64 10.98 5.18 3.79
CA TYR A 64 11.41 6.28 4.63
C TYR A 64 11.23 5.90 6.11
N VAL A 65 12.19 5.14 6.61
CA VAL A 65 12.44 4.99 8.04
C VAL A 65 13.12 6.28 8.47
N ALA A 66 12.34 7.20 9.02
CA ALA A 66 12.88 8.29 9.85
C ALA A 66 13.40 7.73 11.17
#